data_AF-A0A1F9GIR8-F1
#
_entry.id   AF-A0A1F9GIR8-F1
#
_cell.length_a   1.000
_cell.length_b   1.000
_cell.length_c   1.000
_cell.angle_alpha   90.00
_cell.angle_beta   90.00
_cell.angle_gamma   90.00
#
_symmetry.space_group_name_H-M   'P 1'
#
loop_
_entity.id
_entity.type
_entity.pdbx_description
1 polymer ?
#
loop_
_entity_poly.entity_id
_entity_poly.type
_entity_poly.pdbx_seq_one_letter_code
_entity_poly.pdbx_strand_id
1 'polypeptide(L)'
;MAKSPESDDLSNFPLYIKTQAENQKKYAIQENVKKEVFLVVPSNTVEVVEDFRYNFSDHTAFIVTPDAVEPIILSLKKIEEYEFAETLTPDERDNICRVLGKLLHSTKRRMQVDAYFWEEFLSTFSGLNALPREFLEKVIQFERSTKMNPPQEKRVKEISEKDLRQEAKLLEQDAKGRGINIGDSRLAIIETVPLHKKEDKD
;
A
#
# COMPACT_ATOMS: atom_id res chain seq x y z
N MET A 1 15.01 -8.24 32.13
CA MET A 1 14.89 -6.97 32.86
C MET A 1 15.78 -7.06 34.08
N ALA A 2 16.73 -6.14 34.23
CA ALA A 2 17.46 -6.01 35.50
C ALA A 2 16.43 -5.62 36.56
N LYS A 3 16.37 -6.40 37.65
CA LYS A 3 15.46 -6.09 38.75
C LYS A 3 15.99 -4.84 39.44
N SER A 4 15.12 -3.85 39.62
CA SER A 4 15.42 -2.68 40.45
C SER A 4 15.83 -3.16 41.85
N PRO A 5 16.81 -2.53 42.51
CA PRO A 5 16.91 -2.62 43.95
C PRO A 5 15.54 -2.20 44.52
N GLU A 6 15.00 -3.01 45.42
CA GLU A 6 13.78 -2.71 46.19
C GLU A 6 14.04 -1.66 47.30
N SER A 7 15.28 -1.15 47.37
CA SER A 7 15.82 -0.26 48.39
C SER A 7 16.38 1.01 47.74
N ASP A 8 16.14 2.18 48.34
CA ASP A 8 16.72 3.47 47.94
C ASP A 8 18.25 3.53 48.11
N ASP A 9 18.86 2.49 48.67
CA ASP A 9 20.31 2.35 48.75
C ASP A 9 20.93 1.85 47.43
N LEU A 10 21.44 2.80 46.65
CA LEU A 10 22.08 2.57 45.35
C LEU A 10 23.58 2.25 45.44
N SER A 11 24.16 2.14 46.65
CA SER A 11 25.61 1.94 46.86
C SER A 11 26.16 0.70 46.13
N ASN A 12 25.35 -0.36 46.01
CA ASN A 12 25.74 -1.61 45.38
C ASN A 12 25.36 -1.69 43.89
N PHE A 13 24.65 -0.69 43.37
CA PHE A 13 24.15 -0.71 42.00
C PHE A 13 25.25 -0.75 40.92
N PRO A 14 26.38 -0.01 41.04
CA PRO A 14 27.46 -0.07 40.05
C PRO A 14 28.09 -1.46 39.93
N LEU A 15 28.27 -2.14 41.07
CA LEU A 15 28.78 -3.51 41.09
C LEU A 15 27.74 -4.47 40.48
N TYR A 16 26.48 -4.32 40.88
CA TYR A 16 25.38 -5.13 40.36
C TYR A 16 25.26 -5.03 38.84
N ILE A 17 25.26 -3.82 38.28
CA ILE A 17 25.09 -3.63 36.83
C ILE A 17 26.26 -4.20 36.05
N LYS A 18 27.49 -4.09 36.56
CA LYS A 18 28.68 -4.69 35.95
C LYS A 18 28.57 -6.22 35.91
N THR A 19 28.13 -6.85 37.01
CA THR A 19 27.88 -8.29 37.05
C THR A 19 26.73 -8.70 36.12
N GLN A 20 25.65 -7.92 36.04
CA GLN A 20 24.56 -8.19 35.10
C GLN A 20 25.02 -8.07 33.64
N ALA A 21 25.85 -7.08 33.33
CA ALA A 21 26.41 -6.88 32.00
C ALA A 21 27.30 -8.05 31.57
N GLU A 22 28.16 -8.56 32.44
CA GLU A 22 29.00 -9.73 32.18
C GLU A 22 28.16 -11.00 31.94
N ASN A 23 27.12 -11.21 32.75
CA ASN A 23 26.21 -12.36 32.65
C ASN A 23 25.41 -12.41 31.33
N GLN A 24 25.38 -11.34 30.53
CA GLN A 24 24.71 -11.35 29.22
C GLN A 24 25.49 -12.14 28.15
N LYS A 25 26.73 -12.56 28.43
CA LYS A 25 27.53 -13.44 27.55
C LYS A 25 26.73 -14.66 27.07
N LYS A 26 25.86 -15.22 27.91
CA LYS A 26 25.01 -16.39 27.57
C LYS A 26 24.07 -16.15 26.37
N TYR A 27 23.69 -14.91 26.12
CA TYR A 27 22.86 -14.55 24.97
C TYR A 27 23.72 -14.19 23.75
N ALA A 28 24.85 -13.52 23.97
CA ALA A 28 25.76 -13.10 22.90
C ALA A 28 26.50 -14.25 22.19
N ILE A 29 26.50 -15.46 22.76
CA ILE A 29 27.09 -16.66 22.14
C ILE A 29 26.13 -17.33 21.15
N GLN A 30 24.84 -16.99 21.17
CA GLN A 30 23.85 -17.63 20.30
C GLN A 30 24.02 -17.21 18.83
N GLU A 31 23.78 -18.16 17.91
CA GLU A 31 23.76 -17.85 16.48
C GLU A 31 22.68 -16.82 16.17
N ASN A 32 22.99 -15.88 15.27
CA ASN A 32 22.14 -14.74 14.89
C ASN A 32 21.84 -13.70 15.99
N VAL A 33 22.60 -13.70 17.10
CA VAL A 33 22.51 -12.64 18.10
C VAL A 33 23.69 -11.68 17.94
N LYS A 34 23.39 -10.38 17.84
CA LYS A 34 24.42 -9.33 17.85
C LYS A 34 25.17 -9.34 19.19
N LYS A 35 26.47 -9.12 19.13
CA LYS A 35 27.36 -9.02 20.31
C LYS A 35 27.20 -7.71 21.10
N GLU A 36 26.20 -6.90 20.77
CA GLU A 36 25.87 -5.65 21.44
C GLU A 36 24.58 -5.86 22.23
N VAL A 37 24.64 -5.67 23.55
CA VAL A 37 23.52 -5.92 24.45
C VAL A 37 23.15 -4.63 25.16
N PHE A 38 21.86 -4.29 25.19
CA PHE A 38 21.35 -3.10 25.88
C PHE A 38 20.69 -3.51 27.20
N LEU A 39 21.28 -3.10 28.32
CA LEU A 39 20.69 -3.25 29.65
C LEU A 39 19.88 -2.01 29.98
N VAL A 40 18.56 -2.20 30.05
CA VAL A 40 17.64 -1.14 30.46
C VAL A 40 17.63 -1.03 31.98
N VAL A 41 18.00 0.15 32.50
CA VAL A 41 18.08 0.46 33.94
C VAL A 41 17.16 1.62 34.30
N PRO A 42 16.60 1.67 35.53
CA PRO A 42 15.76 2.79 35.97
C PRO A 42 16.49 4.13 35.89
N SER A 43 15.80 5.20 35.46
CA SER A 43 16.42 6.51 35.22
C SER A 43 16.99 7.17 36.50
N ASN A 44 16.48 6.82 37.69
CA ASN A 44 17.03 7.28 38.98
C ASN A 44 18.39 6.66 39.32
N THR A 45 18.84 5.65 38.58
CA THR A 45 20.15 5.00 38.81
C THR A 45 21.28 5.59 37.97
N VAL A 46 20.96 6.48 37.04
CA VAL A 46 21.93 7.09 36.10
C VAL A 46 23.06 7.81 36.83
N GLU A 47 22.75 8.49 37.94
CA GLU A 47 23.73 9.29 38.69
C GLU A 47 24.82 8.45 39.36
N VAL A 48 24.55 7.18 39.65
CA VAL A 48 25.52 6.25 40.25
C VAL A 48 26.24 5.39 39.21
N VAL A 49 25.83 5.43 37.95
CA VAL A 49 26.48 4.67 36.87
C VAL A 49 27.67 5.47 36.35
N GLU A 50 28.88 4.93 36.54
CA GLU A 50 30.13 5.56 36.08
C GLU A 50 30.31 5.45 34.56
N ASP A 51 30.00 4.26 34.00
CA ASP A 51 30.21 3.93 32.59
C ASP A 51 28.93 3.38 31.95
N PHE A 52 28.53 3.98 30.83
CA PHE A 52 27.38 3.52 30.05
C PHE A 52 27.74 2.46 28.99
N ARG A 53 29.03 2.08 28.92
CA ARG A 53 29.55 1.09 27.97
C ARG A 53 30.58 0.20 28.65
N TYR A 54 30.28 -1.09 28.72
CA TYR A 54 31.21 -2.13 29.18
C TYR A 54 31.63 -3.00 28.01
N ASN A 55 32.93 -3.00 27.69
CA ASN A 55 33.49 -3.87 26.66
C ASN A 55 34.01 -5.16 27.31
N PHE A 56 33.43 -6.30 26.96
CA PHE A 56 33.93 -7.63 27.31
C PHE A 56 34.58 -8.27 26.08
N SER A 57 35.32 -9.37 26.26
CA SER A 57 35.96 -10.09 25.14
C SER A 57 34.95 -10.61 24.12
N ASP A 58 33.75 -10.98 24.60
CA ASP A 58 32.76 -11.72 23.80
C ASP A 58 31.58 -10.85 23.36
N HIS A 59 31.31 -9.77 24.08
CA HIS A 59 30.19 -8.84 23.82
C HIS A 59 30.47 -7.46 24.39
N THR A 60 29.70 -6.47 23.93
CA THR A 60 29.66 -5.12 24.49
C THR A 60 28.29 -4.90 25.12
N ALA A 61 28.26 -4.38 26.33
CA ALA A 61 27.03 -4.05 27.03
C ALA A 61 26.87 -2.52 27.14
N PHE A 62 25.72 -2.01 26.72
CA PHE A 62 25.33 -0.61 26.83
C PHE A 62 24.27 -0.46 27.92
N ILE A 63 24.46 0.51 28.80
CA ILE A 63 23.47 0.86 29.82
C ILE A 63 22.57 1.95 29.24
N VAL A 64 21.27 1.71 29.21
CA VAL A 64 20.27 2.63 28.66
C VAL A 64 19.13 2.80 29.64
N THR A 65 18.50 3.96 29.64
CA THR A 65 17.28 4.19 30.41
C THR A 65 16.04 3.90 29.56
N PRO A 66 14.87 3.60 30.16
CA PRO A 66 13.62 3.40 29.44
C PRO A 66 13.28 4.55 28.48
N ASP A 67 13.52 5.79 28.89
CA ASP A 67 13.28 7.00 28.10
C ASP A 67 14.21 7.12 26.88
N ALA A 68 15.40 6.51 26.92
CA ALA A 68 16.33 6.49 25.79
C ALA A 68 16.03 5.39 24.76
N VAL A 69 15.22 4.39 25.10
CA VAL A 69 14.94 3.25 24.20
C VAL A 69 14.24 3.69 22.92
N GLU A 70 13.20 4.52 23.04
CA GLU A 70 12.44 5.03 21.90
C GLU A 70 13.31 5.81 20.89
N PRO A 71 14.09 6.84 21.29
CA PRO A 71 14.94 7.56 20.35
C PRO A 71 16.04 6.70 19.73
N ILE A 72 16.56 5.70 20.45
CA ILE A 72 17.53 4.73 19.90
C ILE A 72 16.87 3.89 18.80
N ILE A 73 15.68 3.31 19.04
CA ILE A 73 14.96 2.51 18.04
C ILE A 73 14.62 3.34 16.81
N LEU A 74 14.15 4.58 16.99
CA LEU A 74 13.85 5.48 15.87
C LEU A 74 15.09 5.79 15.03
N SER A 75 16.24 5.99 15.68
CA SER A 75 17.50 6.24 14.99
C SER A 75 17.96 5.02 14.19
N LEU A 76 17.85 3.81 14.76
CA LEU A 76 18.18 2.55 14.08
C LEU A 76 17.26 2.30 12.87
N LYS A 77 15.95 2.52 13.01
CA LYS A 77 15.00 2.43 11.89
C LYS A 77 15.34 3.39 10.76
N LYS A 78 15.72 4.62 11.09
CA LYS A 78 16.14 5.60 10.08
C LYS A 78 17.38 5.12 9.35
N ILE A 79 18.37 4.57 10.05
CA ILE A 79 19.58 3.99 9.42
C ILE A 79 19.20 2.85 8.47
N GLU A 80 18.28 1.96 8.88
CA GLU A 80 17.77 0.86 8.06
C GLU A 80 17.05 1.37 6.79
N GLU A 81 16.21 2.40 6.90
CA GLU A 81 15.56 3.05 5.76
C GLU A 81 16.58 3.66 4.78
N TYR A 82 17.67 4.25 5.29
CA TYR A 82 18.77 4.77 4.47
C TYR A 82 19.55 3.65 3.78
N GLU A 83 19.83 2.55 4.47
CA GLU A 83 20.48 1.37 3.89
C GLU A 83 19.62 0.76 2.77
N PHE A 84 18.30 0.69 2.96
CA PHE A 84 17.37 0.28 1.92
C PHE A 84 17.36 1.24 0.72
N ALA A 85 17.45 2.56 0.95
CA ALA A 85 17.54 3.53 -0.13
C ALA A 85 18.88 3.46 -0.90
N GLU A 86 19.99 3.13 -0.24
CA GLU A 86 21.31 2.96 -0.87
C GLU A 86 21.46 1.64 -1.63
N THR A 87 20.79 0.56 -1.19
CA THR A 87 20.78 -0.73 -1.93
C THR A 87 20.10 -0.65 -3.29
N LEU A 88 19.23 0.34 -3.51
CA LEU A 88 18.66 0.62 -4.83
C LEU A 88 19.60 1.50 -5.65
N THR A 89 20.01 1.01 -6.81
CA THR A 89 20.74 1.82 -7.79
C THR A 89 19.88 3.02 -8.26
N PRO A 90 20.50 4.12 -8.73
CA PRO A 90 19.75 5.23 -9.33
C PRO A 90 18.77 4.78 -10.41
N ASP A 91 19.16 3.80 -11.23
CA ASP A 91 18.33 3.23 -12.31
C ASP A 91 17.11 2.46 -11.77
N GLU A 92 17.26 1.71 -10.68
CA GLU A 92 16.13 1.00 -10.04
C GLU A 92 15.13 1.98 -9.42
N ARG A 93 15.63 3.04 -8.78
CA ARG A 93 14.78 4.12 -8.25
C ARG A 93 14.01 4.82 -9.37
N ASP A 94 14.69 5.18 -10.46
CA ASP A 94 14.05 5.79 -11.63
C ASP A 94 13.03 4.86 -12.28
N ASN A 95 13.31 3.55 -12.35
CA ASN A 95 12.37 2.59 -12.89
C ASN A 95 11.11 2.44 -12.03
N ILE A 96 11.24 2.40 -10.69
CA ILE A 96 10.10 2.41 -9.75
C ILE A 96 9.28 3.68 -9.94
N CYS A 97 9.92 4.85 -9.93
CA CYS A 97 9.27 6.15 -10.15
C CYS A 97 8.53 6.18 -11.49
N ARG A 98 9.12 5.63 -12.55
CA ARG A 98 8.50 5.55 -13.88
C ARG A 98 7.24 4.68 -13.88
N VAL A 99 7.27 3.51 -13.25
CA VAL A 99 6.10 2.61 -13.15
C VAL A 99 4.98 3.27 -12.35
N LEU A 100 5.30 3.85 -11.20
CA LEU A 100 4.33 4.58 -10.37
C LEU A 100 3.75 5.79 -11.10
N GLY A 101 4.58 6.55 -11.82
CA GLY A 101 4.13 7.67 -12.63
C GLY A 101 3.14 7.25 -13.72
N LYS A 102 3.40 6.13 -14.43
CA LYS A 102 2.49 5.57 -15.44
C LYS A 102 1.18 5.08 -14.84
N LEU A 103 1.23 4.42 -13.68
CA LEU A 103 0.04 3.98 -12.94
C LEU A 103 -0.81 5.20 -12.56
N LEU A 104 -0.20 6.19 -11.91
CA LEU A 104 -0.89 7.41 -11.47
C LEU A 104 -1.52 8.17 -12.64
N HIS A 105 -0.81 8.28 -13.76
CA HIS A 105 -1.33 8.90 -14.97
C HIS A 105 -2.55 8.14 -15.51
N SER A 106 -2.45 6.82 -15.64
CA SER A 106 -3.53 5.96 -16.14
C SER A 106 -4.77 6.05 -15.25
N THR A 107 -4.60 6.00 -13.92
CA THR A 107 -5.69 6.14 -12.95
C THR A 107 -6.36 7.50 -13.06
N LYS A 108 -5.60 8.60 -13.12
CA LYS A 108 -6.16 9.95 -13.30
C LYS A 108 -6.97 10.05 -14.59
N ARG A 109 -6.46 9.52 -15.70
CA ARG A 109 -7.20 9.52 -16.97
C ARG A 109 -8.47 8.68 -16.90
N ARG A 110 -8.46 7.54 -16.21
CA ARG A 110 -9.66 6.73 -16.03
C ARG A 110 -10.74 7.48 -15.25
N MET A 111 -10.36 8.10 -14.11
CA MET A 111 -11.27 8.92 -13.32
C MET A 111 -11.89 10.06 -14.14
N GLN A 112 -11.10 10.73 -14.98
CA GLN A 112 -11.59 11.80 -15.86
C GLN A 112 -12.60 11.29 -16.89
N VAL A 113 -12.35 10.13 -17.51
CA VAL A 113 -13.30 9.51 -18.45
C VAL A 113 -14.60 9.13 -17.74
N ASP A 114 -14.50 8.52 -16.56
CA ASP A 114 -15.67 8.11 -15.78
C ASP A 114 -16.48 9.35 -15.35
N ALA A 115 -15.82 10.45 -14.95
CA ALA A 115 -16.48 11.72 -14.63
C ALA A 115 -17.20 12.35 -15.83
N TYR A 116 -16.56 12.34 -17.00
CA TYR A 116 -17.19 12.83 -18.24
C TYR A 116 -18.47 12.05 -18.57
N PHE A 117 -18.38 10.72 -18.58
CA PHE A 117 -19.57 9.90 -18.88
C PHE A 117 -20.65 10.03 -17.82
N TRP A 118 -20.27 10.23 -16.56
CA TRP A 118 -21.23 10.52 -15.50
C TRP A 118 -22.05 11.79 -15.79
N GLU A 119 -21.40 12.87 -16.23
CA GLU A 119 -22.09 14.11 -16.61
C GLU A 119 -23.01 13.90 -17.82
N GLU A 120 -22.55 13.18 -18.85
CA GLU A 120 -23.35 12.86 -20.03
C GLU A 120 -24.60 12.01 -19.68
N PHE A 121 -24.44 11.04 -18.78
CA PHE A 121 -25.56 10.22 -18.30
C PHE A 121 -26.57 11.04 -17.49
N LEU A 122 -26.10 11.94 -16.62
CA LEU A 122 -26.98 12.83 -15.87
C LEU A 122 -27.74 13.80 -16.77
N SER A 123 -27.08 14.34 -17.79
CA SER A 123 -27.72 15.21 -18.80
C SER A 123 -28.83 14.45 -19.53
N THR A 124 -28.53 13.24 -20.00
CA THR A 124 -29.50 12.36 -20.67
C THR A 124 -30.67 12.02 -19.75
N PHE A 125 -30.38 11.67 -18.49
CA PHE A 125 -31.40 11.35 -17.48
C PHE A 125 -32.30 12.55 -17.19
N SER A 126 -31.74 13.75 -17.11
CA SER A 126 -32.49 14.99 -16.89
C SER A 126 -33.47 15.28 -18.04
N GLY A 127 -33.11 14.90 -19.27
CA GLY A 127 -33.98 14.97 -20.45
C GLY A 127 -35.21 14.08 -20.37
N LEU A 128 -35.21 13.01 -19.57
CA LEU A 128 -36.38 12.14 -19.39
C LEU A 128 -37.57 12.86 -18.75
N ASN A 129 -37.33 13.94 -17.99
CA ASN A 129 -38.39 14.74 -17.37
C ASN A 129 -39.32 15.42 -18.40
N ALA A 130 -38.92 15.48 -19.67
CA ALA A 130 -39.75 16.01 -20.75
C ALA A 130 -40.76 14.97 -21.30
N LEU A 131 -40.70 13.71 -20.88
CA LEU A 131 -41.59 12.66 -21.38
C LEU A 131 -42.98 12.73 -20.75
N PRO A 132 -44.06 12.40 -21.51
CA PRO A 132 -45.39 12.28 -20.95
C PRO A 132 -45.47 11.16 -19.90
N ARG A 133 -46.39 11.31 -18.94
CA ARG A 133 -46.51 10.44 -17.75
C ARG A 133 -46.68 8.96 -18.08
N GLU A 134 -47.44 8.63 -19.12
CA GLU A 134 -47.67 7.25 -19.56
C GLU A 134 -46.37 6.55 -20.03
N PHE A 135 -45.48 7.29 -20.70
CA PHE A 135 -44.18 6.75 -21.13
C PHE A 135 -43.24 6.58 -19.95
N LEU A 136 -43.21 7.53 -19.02
CA LEU A 136 -42.41 7.44 -17.79
C LEU A 136 -42.79 6.21 -16.96
N GLU A 137 -44.08 5.89 -16.82
CA GLU A 137 -44.53 4.70 -16.10
C GLU A 137 -44.02 3.40 -16.72
N LYS A 138 -44.07 3.29 -18.05
CA LYS A 138 -43.51 2.15 -18.79
C LYS A 138 -41.98 2.08 -18.66
N VAL A 139 -41.28 3.21 -18.73
CA VAL A 139 -39.81 3.27 -18.55
C VAL A 139 -39.42 2.76 -17.15
N ILE A 140 -40.11 3.22 -16.10
CA ILE A 140 -39.89 2.75 -14.72
C ILE A 140 -40.17 1.24 -14.60
N GLN A 141 -41.20 0.73 -15.27
CA GLN A 141 -41.50 -0.70 -15.27
C GLN A 141 -40.36 -1.51 -15.90
N PHE A 142 -39.82 -1.07 -17.05
CA PHE A 142 -38.69 -1.73 -17.71
C PHE A 142 -37.39 -1.62 -16.90
N GLU A 143 -37.11 -0.45 -16.31
CA GLU A 143 -35.95 -0.24 -15.43
C GLU A 143 -35.98 -1.21 -14.25
N ARG A 144 -37.12 -1.28 -13.52
CA ARG A 144 -37.28 -2.20 -12.38
C ARG A 144 -37.18 -3.67 -12.75
N SER A 145 -37.54 -4.02 -13.98
CA SER A 145 -37.42 -5.39 -14.50
C SER A 145 -36.00 -5.76 -14.92
N THR A 146 -35.14 -4.77 -15.16
CA THR A 146 -33.76 -4.97 -15.62
C THR A 146 -32.81 -4.94 -14.42
N LYS A 147 -32.02 -6.00 -14.25
CA LYS A 147 -31.03 -6.07 -13.15
C LYS A 147 -29.63 -5.92 -13.70
N MET A 148 -28.98 -4.80 -13.39
CA MET A 148 -27.54 -4.64 -13.60
C MET A 148 -26.79 -5.12 -12.35
N ASN A 149 -26.01 -6.18 -12.49
CA ASN A 149 -25.17 -6.72 -11.41
C ASN A 149 -23.70 -6.40 -11.73
N PRO A 150 -23.19 -5.21 -11.35
CA PRO A 150 -21.76 -5.00 -11.39
C PRO A 150 -21.08 -6.04 -10.49
N PRO A 151 -19.88 -6.54 -10.85
CA PRO A 151 -19.10 -7.39 -9.97
C PRO A 151 -18.97 -6.74 -8.60
N GLN A 152 -19.45 -7.41 -7.56
CA GLN A 152 -19.32 -6.96 -6.18
C GLN A 152 -18.20 -7.74 -5.51
N GLU A 153 -17.21 -7.04 -4.97
CA GLU A 153 -16.18 -7.67 -4.18
C GLU A 153 -16.76 -8.09 -2.82
N LYS A 154 -17.00 -9.38 -2.64
CA LYS A 154 -17.65 -9.93 -1.44
C LYS A 154 -16.65 -10.53 -0.44
N ARG A 155 -15.37 -10.64 -0.81
CA ARG A 155 -14.28 -11.17 0.05
C ARG A 155 -12.98 -10.45 -0.32
N VAL A 156 -11.99 -10.42 0.57
CA VAL A 156 -10.64 -9.94 0.24
C VAL A 156 -9.92 -11.04 -0.57
N LYS A 157 -10.41 -11.36 -1.77
CA LYS A 157 -9.71 -12.25 -2.69
C LYS A 157 -8.80 -11.41 -3.57
N GLU A 158 -7.58 -11.89 -3.76
CA GLU A 158 -6.68 -11.31 -4.75
C GLU A 158 -7.28 -11.48 -6.14
N ILE A 159 -7.37 -10.37 -6.89
CA ILE A 159 -7.74 -10.40 -8.30
C ILE A 159 -6.47 -10.71 -9.09
N SER A 160 -6.33 -11.94 -9.55
CA SER A 160 -5.12 -12.35 -10.25
C SER A 160 -5.11 -11.83 -11.70
N GLU A 161 -3.93 -11.48 -12.21
CA GLU A 161 -3.74 -11.08 -13.61
C GLU A 161 -4.22 -12.19 -14.57
N LYS A 162 -4.05 -13.45 -14.18
CA LYS A 162 -4.47 -14.61 -14.96
C LYS A 162 -5.99 -14.64 -15.15
N ASP A 163 -6.75 -14.38 -14.08
CA ASP A 163 -8.21 -14.37 -14.12
C ASP A 163 -8.70 -13.22 -15.00
N LEU A 164 -8.13 -12.01 -14.84
CA LEU A 164 -8.45 -10.84 -15.66
C LEU A 164 -8.19 -11.08 -17.15
N ARG A 165 -7.06 -11.71 -17.50
CA ARG A 165 -6.72 -12.05 -18.89
C ARG A 165 -7.65 -13.11 -19.46
N GLN A 166 -8.07 -14.08 -18.65
CA GLN A 166 -9.02 -15.11 -19.08
C GLN A 166 -10.40 -14.50 -19.34
N GLU A 167 -10.87 -13.61 -18.46
CA GLU A 167 -12.13 -12.89 -18.63
C GLU A 167 -12.12 -11.99 -19.87
N ALA A 168 -11.03 -11.24 -20.09
CA ALA A 168 -10.85 -10.43 -21.30
C ALA A 168 -10.93 -11.28 -22.58
N LYS A 169 -10.30 -12.47 -22.60
CA LYS A 169 -10.38 -13.40 -23.74
C LYS A 169 -11.79 -13.93 -23.98
N LEU A 170 -12.52 -14.26 -22.92
CA LEU A 170 -13.90 -14.70 -23.03
C LEU A 170 -14.79 -13.59 -23.60
N LEU A 171 -14.60 -12.35 -23.13
CA LEU A 171 -15.31 -11.18 -23.64
C LEU A 171 -15.00 -10.93 -25.13
N GLU A 172 -13.74 -11.07 -25.54
CA GLU A 172 -13.35 -10.97 -26.94
C GLU A 172 -14.00 -12.07 -27.81
N GLN A 173 -14.10 -13.30 -27.30
CA GLN A 173 -14.74 -14.41 -28.00
C GLN A 173 -16.25 -14.22 -28.12
N ASP A 174 -16.93 -13.77 -27.06
CA ASP A 174 -18.38 -13.46 -27.09
C ASP A 174 -18.67 -12.32 -28.07
N ALA A 175 -17.86 -11.26 -28.04
CA ALA A 175 -17.99 -10.16 -28.99
C ALA A 175 -17.81 -10.61 -30.44
N LYS A 176 -16.80 -11.44 -30.74
CA LYS A 176 -16.62 -12.04 -32.07
C LYS A 176 -17.79 -12.93 -32.48
N GLY A 177 -18.32 -13.73 -31.55
CA GLY A 177 -19.51 -14.56 -31.77
C GLY A 177 -20.76 -13.73 -32.09
N ARG A 178 -20.84 -12.49 -31.59
CA ARG A 178 -21.88 -11.51 -31.93
C ARG A 178 -21.55 -10.65 -33.15
N GLY A 179 -20.48 -10.95 -33.87
CA GLY A 179 -20.04 -10.20 -35.06
C GLY A 179 -19.41 -8.83 -34.76
N ILE A 180 -19.11 -8.53 -33.49
CA ILE A 180 -18.46 -7.28 -33.07
C ILE A 180 -16.95 -7.47 -33.26
N ASN A 181 -16.40 -6.83 -34.28
CA ASN A 181 -14.97 -6.88 -34.54
C ASN A 181 -14.21 -5.93 -33.61
N ILE A 182 -13.66 -6.46 -32.52
CA ILE A 182 -12.83 -5.73 -31.55
C ILE A 182 -11.42 -5.45 -32.13
N GLY A 183 -11.01 -6.18 -33.18
CA GLY A 183 -9.75 -5.94 -33.87
C GLY A 183 -9.91 -4.81 -34.90
N ASP A 184 -9.25 -3.68 -34.64
CA ASP A 184 -9.17 -2.50 -35.49
C ASP A 184 -10.50 -1.82 -35.85
N SER A 185 -11.13 -1.19 -34.86
CA SER A 185 -12.11 -0.13 -35.10
C SER A 185 -11.63 1.19 -34.50
N ARG A 186 -10.64 1.80 -35.15
CA ARG A 186 -10.41 3.24 -34.99
C ARG A 186 -10.84 3.90 -36.30
N LEU A 187 -11.95 4.64 -36.22
CA LEU A 187 -12.48 5.58 -37.22
C LEU A 187 -13.23 4.98 -38.43
N ALA A 188 -12.69 3.98 -39.14
CA ALA A 188 -13.29 3.53 -40.41
C ALA A 188 -14.70 2.92 -40.29
N ILE A 189 -15.02 2.25 -39.17
CA ILE A 189 -16.36 1.66 -38.95
C ILE A 189 -17.39 2.72 -38.54
N ILE A 190 -16.96 3.79 -37.86
CA ILE A 190 -17.86 4.88 -37.45
C ILE A 190 -18.37 5.65 -38.68
N GLU A 191 -17.52 5.84 -39.70
CA GLU A 191 -17.88 6.50 -40.96
C GLU A 191 -18.81 5.67 -41.86
N THR A 192 -18.92 4.36 -41.63
CA THR A 192 -19.83 3.48 -42.39
C THR A 192 -21.21 3.34 -41.74
N VAL A 193 -21.40 3.88 -40.53
CA VAL A 193 -22.72 3.92 -39.86
C VAL A 193 -23.65 4.85 -40.65
N PRO A 194 -24.88 4.41 -41.02
CA PRO A 194 -25.79 5.17 -41.88
C PRO A 194 -26.10 6.60 -41.41
N LEU A 195 -26.03 6.86 -40.10
CA LEU A 195 -26.24 8.19 -39.51
C LEU A 195 -25.24 9.27 -39.94
N HIS A 196 -24.12 8.90 -40.55
CA HIS A 196 -23.08 9.85 -40.99
C HIS A 196 -22.95 9.96 -42.50
N LYS A 197 -23.78 9.25 -43.27
CA LYS A 197 -23.93 9.52 -44.69
C LYS A 197 -24.68 10.83 -44.84
N LYS A 198 -23.99 11.88 -45.27
CA LYS A 198 -24.67 13.09 -45.74
C LYS A 198 -25.55 12.67 -46.92
N GLU A 199 -26.84 12.95 -46.84
CA GLU A 199 -27.70 12.91 -48.01
C GLU A 199 -27.14 13.92 -49.00
N ASP A 200 -26.60 13.43 -50.11
CA ASP A 200 -26.32 14.26 -51.27
C ASP A 200 -27.66 14.78 -51.76
N LYS A 201 -27.88 16.08 -51.57
CA LYS A 201 -29.00 16.80 -52.17
C LYS A 201 -28.66 17.02 -53.64
N ASP A 202 -29.37 16.31 -54.51
CA ASP A 202 -29.57 16.69 -55.91
C ASP A 202 -30.28 18.05 -56.03
#